data_AF-A0A9D6L0J9-F1
#
_entry.id   AF-A0A9D6L0J9-F1
#
_cell.length_a   1.000
_cell.length_b   1.000
_cell.length_c   1.000
_cell.angle_alpha   90.00
_cell.angle_beta   90.00
_cell.angle_gamma   90.00
#
_symmetry.space_group_name_H-M   'P 1'
#
loop_
_entity.id
_entity.type
_entity.pdbx_description
1 polymer ?
#
loop_
_entity_poly.entity_id
_entity_poly.type
_entity_poly.pdbx_seq_one_letter_code
_entity_poly.pdbx_strand_id
1 'polypeptide(L)'
;ARYEYNSLNRQSSVDPRLSVAYKPGKKGQFSFAYGTFRQSAKNQFLRVNTQLGSERAEHFILNYQIVTDRKTFRVETYYKKYSDLVKYVNGDPYTLSNAGNGYAKGVELFWRDNESIKNVDYWISYSYLDTKRDYLNYPAASIPAFASAHNFSLVYKHFVTAIKSQIGFTYSYASGRPYYNPNLATDQFQSQRTPSYQDLSVNVSYLPKNWLIIYASCTNLLGRDNIFGYQYSAQQNSNGEYVSRAIRQPASHFIFLAVFITFSKNKSVNQLPNL
;
A
#
# COMPACT_ATOMS: atom_id res chain seq x y z
N ALA A 1 -13.41 16.04 17.80
CA ALA A 1 -12.05 16.59 17.67
C ALA A 1 -11.12 15.92 18.66
N ARG A 2 -9.80 16.00 18.48
CA ARG A 2 -8.79 15.50 19.43
C ARG A 2 -7.93 16.67 19.89
N TYR A 3 -7.62 16.73 21.18
CA TYR A 3 -6.65 17.66 21.75
C TYR A 3 -5.36 16.92 22.09
N GLU A 4 -4.22 17.53 21.80
CA GLU A 4 -2.90 17.01 22.16
C GLU A 4 -2.04 18.10 22.80
N TYR A 5 -1.25 17.73 23.80
CA TYR A 5 -0.22 18.57 24.40
C TYR A 5 1.12 17.84 24.34
N ASN A 6 2.12 18.50 23.77
CA ASN A 6 3.50 18.02 23.73
C ASN A 6 4.33 18.75 24.78
N SER A 7 4.79 18.03 25.80
CA SER A 7 5.55 18.61 26.91
C SER A 7 6.97 19.04 26.52
N LEU A 8 7.58 18.42 25.51
CA LEU A 8 8.96 18.69 25.10
C LEU A 8 9.10 20.09 24.46
N ASN A 9 8.15 20.44 23.58
CA ASN A 9 8.13 21.74 22.90
C ASN A 9 7.00 22.67 23.40
N ARG A 10 6.28 22.27 24.45
CA ARG A 10 5.18 23.00 25.10
C ARG A 10 4.05 23.42 24.13
N GLN A 11 3.81 22.64 23.08
CA GLN A 11 2.78 22.94 22.08
C GLN A 11 1.46 22.24 22.42
N SER A 12 0.36 22.99 22.27
CA SER A 12 -1.00 22.47 22.31
C SER A 12 -1.59 22.45 20.91
N SER A 13 -2.36 21.42 20.56
CA SER A 13 -2.95 21.26 19.23
C SER A 13 -4.37 20.70 19.32
N VAL A 14 -5.24 21.14 18.40
CA VAL A 14 -6.59 20.59 18.22
C VAL A 14 -6.73 20.08 16.80
N ASP A 15 -7.14 18.83 16.68
CA ASP A 15 -7.28 18.10 15.43
C ASP A 15 -8.76 17.76 15.20
N PRO A 16 -9.49 18.55 14.39
CA PRO A 16 -10.89 18.29 14.06
C PRO A 16 -11.02 17.03 13.20
N ARG A 17 -12.14 16.31 13.36
CA ARG A 17 -12.51 15.15 12.56
C ARG A 17 -14.02 15.16 12.37
N LEU A 18 -14.44 15.04 11.12
CA LEU A 18 -15.83 15.04 10.69
C LEU A 18 -16.03 13.85 9.73
N SER A 19 -17.13 13.13 9.90
CA SER A 19 -17.54 12.08 8.96
C SER A 19 -19.05 12.14 8.81
N VAL A 20 -19.52 12.14 7.57
CA VAL A 20 -20.94 12.16 7.21
C VAL A 20 -21.18 11.05 6.21
N ALA A 21 -22.28 10.32 6.38
CA ALA A 21 -22.72 9.30 5.44
C ALA A 21 -24.18 9.55 5.06
N TYR A 22 -24.48 9.40 3.77
CA TYR A 22 -25.81 9.51 3.21
C TYR A 22 -26.16 8.23 2.46
N LYS A 23 -27.31 7.63 2.78
CA LYS A 23 -27.80 6.40 2.15
C LYS A 23 -28.99 6.74 1.25
N PRO A 24 -28.79 6.94 -0.06
CA PRO A 24 -29.88 7.24 -0.99
C PRO A 24 -30.85 6.06 -1.21
N GLY A 25 -30.50 4.86 -0.75
CA GLY A 25 -31.34 3.68 -0.84
C GLY A 25 -30.87 2.56 0.08
N LYS A 26 -31.42 1.35 -0.08
CA LYS A 26 -31.15 0.21 0.84
C LYS A 26 -29.71 -0.32 0.78
N LYS A 27 -29.04 -0.19 -0.37
CA LYS A 27 -27.74 -0.85 -0.65
C LYS A 27 -26.59 0.13 -0.88
N GLY A 28 -26.88 1.36 -1.29
CA GLY A 28 -25.89 2.38 -1.62
C GLY A 28 -25.61 3.32 -0.45
N GLN A 29 -24.36 3.76 -0.32
CA GLN A 29 -23.92 4.74 0.67
C GLN A 29 -22.88 5.67 0.05
N PHE A 30 -23.12 6.98 0.16
CA PHE A 30 -22.09 8.00 0.01
C PHE A 30 -21.51 8.30 1.39
N SER A 31 -20.20 8.49 1.52
CA SER A 31 -19.60 9.05 2.72
C SER A 31 -18.52 10.07 2.39
N PHE A 32 -18.49 11.12 3.19
CA PHE A 32 -17.46 12.14 3.17
C PHE A 32 -16.79 12.19 4.55
N ALA A 33 -15.47 12.19 4.57
CA ALA A 33 -14.69 12.34 5.79
C ALA A 33 -13.63 13.43 5.62
N TYR A 34 -13.51 14.26 6.66
CA TYR A 34 -12.45 15.23 6.84
C TYR A 34 -11.76 14.98 8.18
N GLY A 35 -10.44 15.09 8.22
CA GLY A 35 -9.74 15.06 9.49
C GLY A 35 -8.33 15.62 9.42
N THR A 36 -7.93 16.28 10.51
CA THR A 36 -6.54 16.65 10.76
C THR A 36 -5.87 15.56 11.60
N PHE A 37 -4.62 15.25 11.28
CA PHE A 37 -3.79 14.26 11.96
C PHE A 37 -2.41 14.84 12.16
N ARG A 38 -1.80 14.54 13.31
CA ARG A 38 -0.45 14.95 13.65
C ARG A 38 0.42 13.76 14.02
N GLN A 39 1.71 13.91 13.75
CA GLN A 39 2.72 12.96 14.16
C GLN A 39 3.87 13.73 14.81
N SER A 40 4.15 13.44 16.08
CA SER A 40 5.29 14.02 16.79
C SER A 40 6.60 13.69 16.06
N ALA A 41 7.56 14.62 16.10
CA ALA A 41 8.88 14.41 15.53
C ALA A 41 9.53 13.15 16.10
N LYS A 42 10.23 12.39 15.24
CA LYS A 42 10.92 11.16 15.65
C LYS A 42 12.06 11.50 16.60
N ASN A 43 12.30 10.64 17.60
CA ASN A 43 13.37 10.82 18.60
C ASN A 43 14.74 11.10 17.99
N GLN A 44 15.07 10.48 16.85
CA GLN A 44 16.34 10.72 16.14
C GLN A 44 16.55 12.18 15.71
N PHE A 45 15.47 12.89 15.36
CA PHE A 45 15.50 14.29 14.98
C PHE A 45 15.47 15.21 16.20
N LEU A 46 14.77 14.80 17.26
CA LEU A 46 14.72 15.52 18.53
C LEU A 46 16.08 15.55 19.26
N ARG A 47 16.99 14.60 18.96
CA ARG A 47 18.39 14.65 19.43
C ARG A 47 19.18 15.83 18.84
N VAL A 48 18.75 16.32 17.67
CA VAL A 48 19.39 17.43 16.95
C VAL A 48 18.66 18.74 17.24
N ASN A 49 17.33 18.74 17.16
CA ASN A 49 16.50 19.91 17.43
C ASN A 49 15.28 19.52 18.28
N THR A 50 15.30 19.87 19.57
CA THR A 50 14.21 19.61 20.53
C THR A 50 12.98 20.48 20.32
N GLN A 51 13.07 21.53 19.50
CA GLN A 51 11.99 22.46 19.19
C GLN A 51 11.21 22.08 17.92
N LEU A 52 11.49 20.93 17.30
CA LEU A 52 10.71 20.47 16.15
C LEU A 52 9.23 20.32 16.51
N GLY A 53 8.38 20.89 15.67
CA GLY A 53 6.93 20.72 15.71
C GLY A 53 6.51 19.34 15.18
N SER A 54 5.26 19.00 15.44
CA SER A 54 4.63 17.80 14.87
C SER A 54 4.33 17.99 13.39
N GLU A 55 4.63 16.97 12.59
CA GLU A 55 4.20 16.90 11.18
C GLU A 55 2.67 16.78 11.13
N ARG A 56 2.04 17.39 10.11
CA ARG A 56 0.59 17.44 9.99
C ARG A 56 0.10 16.90 8.64
N ALA A 57 -1.02 16.19 8.68
CA ALA A 57 -1.74 15.74 7.50
C ALA A 57 -3.23 16.09 7.62
N GLU A 58 -3.78 16.70 6.58
CA GLU A 58 -5.22 16.92 6.42
C GLU A 58 -5.75 15.94 5.39
N HIS A 59 -6.77 15.16 5.74
CA HIS A 59 -7.36 14.14 4.87
C HIS A 59 -8.76 14.57 4.45
N PHE A 60 -9.02 14.50 3.15
CA PHE A 60 -10.33 14.65 2.54
C PHE A 60 -10.62 13.36 1.79
N ILE A 61 -11.69 12.66 2.14
CA ILE A 61 -12.04 11.36 1.56
C ILE A 61 -13.50 11.41 1.15
N LEU A 62 -13.77 11.11 -0.11
CA LEU A 62 -15.10 10.91 -0.66
C LEU A 62 -15.22 9.48 -1.14
N ASN A 63 -16.26 8.79 -0.67
CA ASN A 63 -16.47 7.38 -0.94
C ASN A 63 -17.91 7.16 -1.40
N TYR A 64 -18.08 6.27 -2.38
CA TYR A 64 -19.36 5.67 -2.71
C TYR A 64 -19.23 4.16 -2.73
N GLN A 65 -20.17 3.49 -2.08
CA GLN A 65 -20.19 2.03 -2.04
C GLN A 65 -21.60 1.47 -2.23
N ILE A 66 -21.67 0.31 -2.87
CA ILE A 66 -22.85 -0.56 -2.91
C ILE A 66 -22.45 -1.89 -2.31
N VAL A 67 -23.12 -2.29 -1.22
CA VAL A 67 -22.81 -3.53 -0.52
C VAL A 67 -24.07 -4.39 -0.46
N THR A 68 -23.91 -5.65 -0.84
CA THR A 68 -24.91 -6.71 -0.73
C THR A 68 -24.25 -7.97 -0.20
N ASP A 69 -25.03 -9.01 0.10
CA ASP A 69 -24.49 -10.27 0.63
C ASP A 69 -23.48 -10.96 -0.29
N ARG A 70 -23.54 -10.69 -1.60
CA ARG A 70 -22.75 -11.41 -2.63
C ARG A 70 -21.95 -10.50 -3.57
N LYS A 71 -22.22 -9.19 -3.57
CA LYS A 71 -21.54 -8.20 -4.42
C LYS A 71 -21.15 -6.97 -3.60
N THR A 72 -19.96 -6.46 -3.86
CA THR A 72 -19.46 -5.21 -3.30
C THR A 72 -18.85 -4.35 -4.39
N PHE A 73 -19.30 -3.12 -4.50
CA PHE A 73 -18.67 -2.07 -5.30
C PHE A 73 -18.25 -0.95 -4.37
N ARG A 74 -17.02 -0.45 -4.50
CA ARG A 74 -16.53 0.73 -3.80
C ARG A 74 -15.69 1.56 -4.75
N VAL A 75 -15.95 2.86 -4.77
CA VAL A 75 -15.07 3.87 -5.36
C VAL A 75 -14.77 4.92 -4.30
N GLU A 76 -13.49 5.23 -4.14
CA GLU A 76 -13.04 6.22 -3.17
C GLU A 76 -12.08 7.19 -3.86
N THR A 77 -12.26 8.47 -3.62
CA THR A 77 -11.30 9.50 -3.99
C THR A 77 -10.78 10.15 -2.72
N TYR A 78 -9.50 10.49 -2.73
CA TYR A 78 -8.89 11.12 -1.57
C TYR A 78 -7.94 12.25 -1.99
N TYR A 79 -7.83 13.23 -1.11
CA TYR A 79 -6.81 14.25 -1.13
C TYR A 79 -6.22 14.37 0.28
N LYS A 80 -4.90 14.25 0.38
CA LYS A 80 -4.13 14.41 1.59
C LYS A 80 -3.18 15.56 1.40
N LYS A 81 -3.24 16.56 2.26
CA LYS A 81 -2.29 17.67 2.30
C LYS A 81 -1.34 17.46 3.46
N TYR A 82 -0.04 17.50 3.18
CA TYR A 82 1.01 17.40 4.18
C TYR A 82 1.61 18.77 4.43
N SER A 83 1.75 19.16 5.70
CA SER A 83 2.44 20.37 6.12
C SER A 83 3.35 20.08 7.30
N ASP A 84 4.27 21.00 7.55
CA ASP A 84 5.15 20.97 8.70
C ASP A 84 6.05 19.72 8.72
N LEU A 85 6.35 19.17 7.53
CA LEU A 85 7.21 18.00 7.39
C LEU A 85 8.66 18.39 7.74
N VAL A 86 9.38 17.46 8.37
CA VAL A 86 10.78 17.71 8.76
C VAL A 86 11.66 17.87 7.51
N LYS A 87 12.52 18.89 7.51
CA LYS A 87 13.46 19.24 6.44
C LYS A 87 14.86 19.48 6.99
N TYR A 88 15.86 19.09 6.20
CA TYR A 88 17.26 19.45 6.42
C TYR A 88 17.49 20.81 5.77
N VAL A 89 17.90 21.80 6.54
CA VAL A 89 18.17 23.15 6.03
C VAL A 89 19.45 23.08 5.19
N ASN A 90 19.35 23.46 3.91
CA ASN A 90 20.44 23.36 2.94
C ASN A 90 21.09 21.96 2.85
N GLY A 91 20.32 20.90 3.14
CA GLY A 91 20.81 19.52 3.12
C GLY A 91 21.63 19.10 4.34
N ASP A 92 21.84 19.98 5.31
CA ASP A 92 22.58 19.68 6.55
C ASP A 92 21.72 18.85 7.53
N PRO A 93 22.11 17.61 7.88
CA PRO A 93 21.36 16.76 8.81
C PRO A 93 21.39 17.28 10.26
N TYR A 94 22.28 18.21 10.60
CA TYR A 94 22.37 18.82 11.93
C TYR A 94 21.53 20.10 12.08
N THR A 95 20.96 20.59 10.97
CA THR A 95 20.12 21.79 10.98
C THR A 95 18.72 21.43 10.48
N LEU A 96 17.76 21.32 11.40
CA LEU A 96 16.41 20.82 11.12
C LEU A 96 15.33 21.90 11.23
N SER A 97 14.34 21.85 10.34
CA SER A 97 13.15 22.70 10.35
C SER A 97 11.88 21.90 10.02
N ASN A 98 10.70 22.50 10.23
CA ASN A 98 9.40 21.99 9.77
C ASN A 98 8.93 22.69 8.48
N ALA A 99 9.84 22.99 7.55
CA ALA A 99 9.50 23.73 6.33
C ALA A 99 8.90 22.85 5.20
N GLY A 100 8.92 21.52 5.38
CA GLY A 100 8.51 20.59 4.34
C GLY A 100 7.00 20.50 4.17
N ASN A 101 6.58 20.11 2.98
CA ASN A 101 5.17 20.00 2.62
C ASN A 101 4.96 18.93 1.55
N GLY A 102 3.71 18.66 1.18
CA GLY A 102 3.41 17.78 0.07
C GLY A 102 1.93 17.48 -0.05
N TYR A 103 1.62 16.57 -0.96
CA TYR A 103 0.27 16.05 -1.11
C TYR A 103 0.28 14.58 -1.52
N ALA A 104 -0.85 13.90 -1.32
CA ALA A 104 -1.16 12.63 -1.96
C ALA A 104 -2.63 12.63 -2.36
N LYS A 105 -2.93 12.37 -3.62
CA LYS A 105 -4.30 12.32 -4.14
C LYS A 105 -4.47 11.14 -5.06
N GLY A 106 -5.68 10.62 -5.13
CA GLY A 106 -5.89 9.39 -5.86
C GLY A 106 -7.33 8.92 -5.90
N VAL A 107 -7.50 7.81 -6.59
CA VAL A 107 -8.77 7.10 -6.74
C VAL A 107 -8.52 5.63 -6.47
N GLU A 108 -9.40 5.00 -5.71
CA GLU A 108 -9.43 3.56 -5.47
C GLU A 108 -10.76 2.99 -5.98
N LEU A 109 -10.69 1.88 -6.70
CA LEU A 109 -11.84 1.12 -7.15
C LEU A 109 -11.70 -0.31 -6.63
N PHE A 110 -12.80 -0.82 -6.09
CA PHE A 110 -12.92 -2.20 -5.65
C PHE A 110 -14.25 -2.77 -6.14
N TRP A 111 -14.20 -3.94 -6.77
CA TRP A 111 -15.35 -4.71 -7.19
C TRP A 111 -15.17 -6.15 -6.73
N ARG A 112 -16.16 -6.72 -6.04
CA ARG A 112 -16.23 -8.15 -5.71
C ARG A 112 -17.58 -8.71 -6.12
N ASP A 113 -17.56 -9.89 -6.70
CA ASP A 113 -18.76 -10.60 -7.14
C ASP A 113 -18.58 -12.10 -6.89
N ASN A 114 -19.46 -12.63 -6.04
CA ASN A 114 -19.57 -14.05 -5.72
C ASN A 114 -20.94 -14.60 -6.18
N GLU A 115 -21.64 -13.93 -7.09
CA GLU A 115 -23.00 -14.34 -7.49
C GLU A 115 -23.11 -14.65 -8.98
N SER A 116 -22.53 -13.81 -9.84
CA SER A 116 -22.82 -13.84 -11.27
C SER A 116 -22.32 -15.11 -11.98
N ILE A 117 -21.31 -15.79 -11.41
CA ILE A 117 -20.76 -17.02 -11.95
C ILE A 117 -20.83 -18.10 -10.86
N LYS A 118 -21.42 -19.26 -11.21
CA LYS A 118 -21.61 -20.37 -10.28
C LYS A 118 -20.26 -20.83 -9.72
N ASN A 119 -20.19 -21.00 -8.40
CA ASN A 119 -19.01 -21.45 -7.65
C ASN A 119 -17.78 -20.55 -7.80
N VAL A 120 -17.94 -19.30 -8.23
CA VAL A 120 -16.84 -18.36 -8.40
C VAL A 120 -16.99 -17.19 -7.43
N ASP A 121 -15.88 -16.81 -6.82
CA ASP A 121 -15.72 -15.56 -6.07
C ASP A 121 -14.50 -14.85 -6.65
N TYR A 122 -14.72 -13.67 -7.21
CA TYR A 122 -13.64 -12.86 -7.76
C TYR A 122 -13.73 -11.42 -7.30
N TRP A 123 -12.59 -10.76 -7.24
CA TRP A 123 -12.54 -9.32 -7.02
C TRP A 123 -11.41 -8.66 -7.78
N ILE A 124 -11.68 -7.41 -8.16
CA ILE A 124 -10.79 -6.53 -8.88
C ILE A 124 -10.56 -5.31 -8.01
N SER A 125 -9.29 -4.96 -7.82
CA SER A 125 -8.87 -3.76 -7.12
C SER A 125 -7.98 -2.93 -8.04
N TYR A 126 -8.21 -1.63 -8.10
CA TYR A 126 -7.36 -0.68 -8.80
C TYR A 126 -7.15 0.55 -7.93
N SER A 127 -5.91 1.04 -7.86
CA SER A 127 -5.61 2.32 -7.22
C SER A 127 -4.70 3.18 -8.10
N TYR A 128 -5.05 4.46 -8.16
CA TYR A 128 -4.25 5.53 -8.74
C TYR A 128 -3.74 6.46 -7.64
N LEU A 129 -2.47 6.84 -7.70
CA LEU A 129 -1.81 7.73 -6.75
C LEU A 129 -0.94 8.77 -7.49
N ASP A 130 -1.22 10.05 -7.24
CA ASP A 130 -0.34 11.17 -7.53
C ASP A 130 0.10 11.80 -6.20
N THR A 131 1.41 11.80 -5.94
CA THR A 131 1.95 12.30 -4.68
C THR A 131 3.33 12.91 -4.88
N LYS A 132 3.57 14.05 -4.23
CA LYS A 132 4.89 14.64 -4.09
C LYS A 132 5.08 15.11 -2.66
N ARG A 133 6.30 15.02 -2.16
CA ARG A 133 6.67 15.58 -0.86
C ARG A 133 8.02 16.27 -0.98
N ASP A 134 8.12 17.43 -0.36
CA ASP A 134 9.39 18.04 -0.01
C ASP A 134 9.68 17.68 1.46
N TYR A 135 10.57 16.71 1.66
CA TYR A 135 10.77 16.04 2.94
C TYR A 135 12.26 15.67 3.14
N LEU A 136 12.77 15.85 4.36
CA LEU A 136 14.17 15.61 4.73
C LEU A 136 15.16 16.27 3.77
N ASN A 137 15.98 15.46 3.12
CA ASN A 137 17.06 15.84 2.22
C ASN A 137 16.61 15.93 0.75
N TYR A 138 15.31 15.94 0.47
CA TYR A 138 14.85 16.09 -0.91
C TYR A 138 15.23 17.49 -1.40
N PRO A 139 15.84 17.64 -2.59
CA PRO A 139 16.21 18.96 -3.11
C PRO A 139 14.99 19.76 -3.57
N ALA A 140 13.89 19.10 -3.90
CA ALA A 140 12.61 19.68 -4.27
C ALA A 140 11.47 18.70 -3.99
N ALA A 141 10.23 19.13 -4.24
CA ALA A 141 9.05 18.26 -4.12
C ALA A 141 9.10 17.10 -5.13
N SER A 142 9.31 15.88 -4.62
CA SER A 142 9.51 14.68 -5.45
C SER A 142 8.60 13.53 -5.02
N ILE A 143 8.35 12.60 -5.94
CA ILE A 143 7.55 11.40 -5.68
C ILE A 143 8.40 10.46 -4.82
N PRO A 144 7.94 10.03 -3.63
CA PRO A 144 8.73 9.15 -2.76
C PRO A 144 9.05 7.80 -3.40
N ALA A 145 10.24 7.26 -3.12
CA ALA A 145 10.74 6.01 -3.72
C ALA A 145 9.87 4.76 -3.49
N PHE A 146 8.99 4.78 -2.49
CA PHE A 146 8.08 3.67 -2.21
C PHE A 146 6.74 3.77 -2.98
N ALA A 147 6.45 4.90 -3.64
CA ALA A 147 5.16 5.15 -4.27
C ALA A 147 5.12 4.61 -5.71
N SER A 148 4.09 3.82 -6.02
CA SER A 148 3.68 3.43 -7.37
C SER A 148 2.40 4.15 -7.77
N ALA A 149 2.35 4.69 -8.98
CA ALA A 149 1.22 5.50 -9.46
C ALA A 149 -0.02 4.65 -9.79
N HIS A 150 0.16 3.47 -10.36
CA HIS A 150 -0.92 2.54 -10.71
C HIS A 150 -0.70 1.22 -10.02
N ASN A 151 -1.71 0.69 -9.34
CA ASN A 151 -1.70 -0.65 -8.77
C ASN A 151 -3.00 -1.35 -9.17
N PHE A 152 -2.89 -2.59 -9.62
CA PHE A 152 -4.01 -3.42 -10.03
C PHE A 152 -3.87 -4.81 -9.42
N SER A 153 -4.98 -5.38 -8.97
CA SER A 153 -5.04 -6.76 -8.51
C SER A 153 -6.35 -7.40 -8.96
N LEU A 154 -6.24 -8.59 -9.54
CA LEU A 154 -7.37 -9.48 -9.83
C LEU A 154 -7.17 -10.74 -9.03
N VAL A 155 -8.13 -11.06 -8.17
CA VAL A 155 -8.21 -12.34 -7.48
C VAL A 155 -9.41 -13.10 -8.00
N TYR A 156 -9.21 -14.37 -8.30
CA TYR A 156 -10.24 -15.27 -8.79
C TYR A 156 -10.17 -16.58 -8.01
N LYS A 157 -11.30 -17.04 -7.49
CA LYS A 157 -11.45 -18.32 -6.81
C LYS A 157 -12.60 -19.08 -7.44
N HIS A 158 -12.39 -20.36 -7.72
CA HIS A 158 -13.42 -21.23 -8.28
C HIS A 158 -13.43 -22.58 -7.57
N PHE A 159 -14.57 -22.93 -6.96
CA PHE A 159 -14.79 -24.25 -6.38
C PHE A 159 -15.31 -25.25 -7.43
N VAL A 160 -14.48 -26.22 -7.78
CA VAL A 160 -14.81 -27.29 -8.73
C VAL A 160 -15.31 -28.51 -7.97
N THR A 161 -16.63 -28.69 -7.95
CA THR A 161 -17.30 -29.74 -7.16
C THR A 161 -16.83 -31.16 -7.52
N ALA A 162 -16.55 -31.44 -8.79
CA ALA A 162 -16.14 -32.76 -9.28
C ALA A 162 -14.84 -33.28 -8.62
N ILE A 163 -13.91 -32.36 -8.33
CA ILE A 163 -12.63 -32.69 -7.69
C ILE A 163 -12.56 -32.23 -6.22
N LYS A 164 -13.65 -31.65 -5.70
CA LYS A 164 -13.72 -31.08 -4.35
C LYS A 164 -12.59 -30.09 -4.04
N SER A 165 -12.23 -29.27 -5.02
CA SER A 165 -11.11 -28.33 -4.87
C SER A 165 -11.51 -26.90 -5.20
N GLN A 166 -10.99 -25.96 -4.43
CA GLN A 166 -10.99 -24.55 -4.79
C GLN A 166 -9.68 -24.21 -5.47
N ILE A 167 -9.75 -23.67 -6.69
CA ILE A 167 -8.59 -23.20 -7.43
C ILE A 167 -8.59 -21.68 -7.33
N GLY A 168 -7.45 -21.11 -6.94
CA GLY A 168 -7.24 -19.69 -6.79
C GLY A 168 -6.17 -19.17 -7.75
N PHE A 169 -6.41 -17.99 -8.30
CA PHE A 169 -5.50 -17.21 -9.11
C PHE A 169 -5.45 -15.79 -8.54
N THR A 170 -4.26 -15.20 -8.52
CA THR A 170 -4.08 -13.78 -8.23
C THR A 170 -3.08 -13.19 -9.22
N TYR A 171 -3.50 -12.18 -9.96
CA TYR A 171 -2.59 -11.36 -10.74
C TYR A 171 -2.47 -9.98 -10.10
N SER A 172 -1.24 -9.58 -9.82
CA SER A 172 -0.91 -8.29 -9.23
C SER A 172 0.01 -7.52 -10.15
N TYR A 173 -0.30 -6.24 -10.36
CA TYR A 173 0.49 -5.31 -11.16
C TYR A 173 0.73 -4.03 -10.37
N ALA A 174 1.95 -3.50 -10.44
CA ALA A 174 2.23 -2.13 -10.02
C ALA A 174 3.16 -1.43 -11.03
N SER A 175 2.84 -0.18 -11.35
CA SER A 175 3.70 0.67 -12.16
C SER A 175 5.05 0.89 -11.48
N GLY A 176 6.09 1.20 -12.27
CA GLY A 176 7.43 1.48 -11.78
C GLY A 176 7.48 2.54 -10.67
N ARG A 177 8.30 2.29 -9.66
CA ARG A 177 8.54 3.22 -8.55
C ARG A 177 9.70 4.15 -8.87
N PRO A 178 9.70 5.41 -8.40
CA PRO A 178 10.86 6.26 -8.58
C PRO A 178 12.03 5.74 -7.75
N TYR A 179 13.25 5.97 -8.22
CA TYR A 179 14.43 5.73 -7.41
C TYR A 179 15.49 6.81 -7.64
N TYR A 180 16.30 7.06 -6.63
CA TYR A 180 17.41 7.99 -6.70
C TYR A 180 18.60 7.34 -7.39
N ASN A 181 19.13 7.99 -8.43
CA ASN A 181 20.37 7.61 -9.09
C ASN A 181 21.42 8.70 -8.84
N PRO A 182 22.47 8.46 -8.03
CA PRO A 182 23.50 9.45 -7.71
C PRO A 182 24.41 9.79 -8.90
N ASN A 183 24.34 9.07 -10.02
CA ASN A 183 25.05 9.42 -11.25
C ASN A 183 24.33 10.49 -12.08
N LEU A 184 23.13 10.92 -11.66
CA LEU A 184 22.37 11.97 -12.34
C LEU A 184 22.49 13.30 -11.60
N ALA A 185 22.23 14.38 -12.33
CA ALA A 185 22.21 15.72 -11.76
C ALA A 185 21.11 15.87 -10.69
N THR A 186 21.28 16.82 -9.77
CA THR A 186 20.38 17.00 -8.62
C THR A 186 18.95 17.39 -9.02
N ASP A 187 18.76 18.07 -10.14
CA ASP A 187 17.46 18.39 -10.72
C ASP A 187 16.72 17.16 -11.26
N GLN A 188 17.44 16.05 -11.48
CA GLN A 188 16.90 14.74 -11.85
C GLN A 188 16.69 13.81 -10.63
N PHE A 189 16.59 14.37 -9.43
CA PHE A 189 16.35 13.61 -8.21
C PHE A 189 15.08 12.76 -8.28
N GLN A 190 15.23 11.45 -8.11
CA GLN A 190 14.13 10.47 -8.16
C GLN A 190 13.33 10.47 -9.48
N SER A 191 13.99 10.83 -10.59
CA SER A 191 13.37 10.90 -11.92
C SER A 191 13.22 9.52 -12.61
N GLN A 192 14.14 8.59 -12.37
CA GLN A 192 14.13 7.27 -12.99
C GLN A 192 13.11 6.32 -12.35
N ARG A 193 12.66 5.30 -13.10
CA ARG A 193 11.62 4.35 -12.68
C ARG A 193 12.12 2.92 -12.78
N THR A 194 11.77 2.10 -11.79
CA THR A 194 11.92 0.64 -11.91
C THR A 194 11.03 0.10 -13.04
N PRO A 195 11.31 -1.09 -13.59
CA PRO A 195 10.32 -1.83 -14.36
C PRO A 195 9.03 -2.04 -13.57
N SER A 196 7.93 -2.32 -14.29
CA SER A 196 6.67 -2.68 -13.64
C SER A 196 6.80 -3.99 -12.86
N TYR A 197 6.24 -3.99 -11.64
CA TYR A 197 6.04 -5.18 -10.85
C TYR A 197 4.89 -5.99 -11.44
N GLN A 198 5.09 -7.30 -11.61
CA GLN A 198 4.01 -8.22 -11.94
C GLN A 198 4.19 -9.53 -11.19
N ASP A 199 3.09 -10.06 -10.71
CA ASP A 199 3.05 -11.35 -10.02
C ASP A 199 1.82 -12.11 -10.46
N LEU A 200 2.04 -13.36 -10.85
CA LEU A 200 0.98 -14.33 -11.08
C LEU A 200 1.12 -15.41 -10.01
N SER A 201 0.24 -15.43 -9.03
CA SER A 201 0.22 -16.42 -7.96
C SER A 201 -0.96 -17.37 -8.14
N VAL A 202 -0.76 -18.64 -7.83
CA VAL A 202 -1.80 -19.68 -7.91
C VAL A 202 -1.88 -20.47 -6.62
N ASN A 203 -3.07 -20.96 -6.30
CA ASN A 203 -3.29 -21.87 -5.19
C ASN A 203 -4.37 -22.91 -5.50
N VAL A 204 -4.34 -24.00 -4.74
CA VAL A 204 -5.38 -25.03 -4.73
C VAL A 204 -5.63 -25.48 -3.30
N SER A 205 -6.89 -25.45 -2.90
CA SER A 205 -7.40 -26.00 -1.65
C SER A 205 -8.23 -27.24 -1.96
N TYR A 206 -7.68 -28.43 -1.73
CA TYR A 206 -8.41 -29.69 -1.85
C TYR A 206 -9.16 -30.00 -0.55
N LEU A 207 -10.47 -30.26 -0.63
CA LEU A 207 -11.37 -30.57 0.47
C LEU A 207 -11.84 -32.04 0.38
N PRO A 208 -10.99 -33.03 0.68
CA PRO A 208 -11.37 -34.44 0.66
C PRO A 208 -12.52 -34.77 1.63
N LYS A 209 -12.53 -34.08 2.77
CA LYS A 209 -13.54 -34.16 3.83
C LYS A 209 -13.83 -32.75 4.33
N ASN A 210 -15.02 -32.51 4.84
CA ASN A 210 -15.40 -31.18 5.35
C ASN A 210 -14.47 -30.65 6.45
N TRP A 211 -13.76 -31.51 7.19
CA TRP A 211 -12.86 -31.11 8.28
C TRP A 211 -11.37 -31.11 7.89
N LEU A 212 -11.03 -31.54 6.67
CA LEU A 212 -9.64 -31.68 6.20
C LEU A 212 -9.45 -30.89 4.90
N ILE A 213 -8.54 -29.92 4.91
CA ILE A 213 -8.13 -29.18 3.72
C ILE A 213 -6.65 -29.39 3.48
N ILE A 214 -6.28 -29.72 2.25
CA ILE A 214 -4.88 -29.74 1.79
C ILE A 214 -4.70 -28.55 0.87
N TYR A 215 -3.85 -27.61 1.27
CA TYR A 215 -3.60 -26.36 0.56
C TYR A 215 -2.21 -26.38 -0.04
N ALA A 216 -2.11 -26.08 -1.33
CA ALA A 216 -0.85 -25.84 -2.00
C ALA A 216 -0.90 -24.49 -2.74
N SER A 217 0.20 -23.73 -2.71
CA SER A 217 0.31 -22.47 -3.46
C SER A 217 1.69 -22.26 -4.03
N CYS A 218 1.76 -21.52 -5.13
CA CYS A 218 2.99 -21.03 -5.73
C CYS A 218 2.85 -19.52 -5.95
N THR A 219 3.68 -18.75 -5.24
CA THR A 219 3.80 -17.30 -5.44
C THR A 219 4.73 -17.02 -6.61
N ASN A 220 4.41 -16.02 -7.43
CA ASN A 220 5.17 -15.65 -8.64
C ASN A 220 5.43 -16.87 -9.54
N LEU A 221 4.37 -17.59 -9.93
CA LEU A 221 4.41 -18.79 -10.76
C LEU A 221 5.25 -18.64 -12.03
N LEU A 222 5.27 -17.44 -12.63
CA LEU A 222 6.05 -17.15 -13.85
C LEU A 222 7.53 -16.83 -13.58
N GLY A 223 7.94 -16.70 -12.31
CA GLY A 223 9.34 -16.49 -11.93
C GLY A 223 9.88 -15.14 -12.36
N ARG A 224 9.00 -14.14 -12.48
CA ARG A 224 9.40 -12.81 -12.95
C ARG A 224 10.37 -12.20 -11.96
N ASP A 225 11.50 -11.69 -12.46
CA ASP A 225 12.45 -10.93 -11.64
C ASP A 225 11.91 -9.51 -11.40
N ASN A 226 11.24 -9.34 -10.25
CA ASN A 226 10.67 -8.06 -9.86
C ASN A 226 11.73 -7.20 -9.16
N ILE A 227 12.02 -6.03 -9.75
CA ILE A 227 12.98 -5.05 -9.22
C ILE A 227 12.23 -3.96 -8.44
N PHE A 228 12.62 -3.75 -7.18
CA PHE A 228 12.00 -2.78 -6.27
C PHE A 228 12.77 -1.46 -6.14
N GLY A 229 13.98 -1.40 -6.70
CA GLY A 229 14.85 -0.25 -6.66
C GLY A 229 16.29 -0.64 -6.96
N TYR A 230 17.19 0.32 -6.80
CA TYR A 230 18.63 0.13 -7.03
C TYR A 230 19.40 0.66 -5.82
N GLN A 231 20.37 -0.14 -5.37
CA GLN A 231 21.33 0.24 -4.35
C GLN A 231 22.63 0.61 -5.04
N TYR A 232 23.16 1.79 -4.74
CA TYR A 232 24.39 2.31 -5.33
C TYR A 232 25.57 2.13 -4.37
N SER A 233 26.78 1.97 -4.92
CA SER A 233 28.02 1.99 -4.14
C SER A 233 28.20 3.32 -3.42
N ALA A 234 28.89 3.31 -2.27
CA ALA A 234 29.20 4.53 -1.54
C ALA A 234 30.31 5.36 -2.22
N GLN A 235 31.15 4.72 -3.03
CA GLN A 235 32.26 5.33 -3.75
C GLN A 235 32.12 5.07 -5.25
N GLN A 236 32.64 6.00 -6.06
CA GLN A 236 32.72 5.86 -7.50
C GLN A 236 33.80 4.84 -7.88
N ASN A 237 33.60 4.17 -9.02
CA ASN A 237 34.64 3.36 -9.65
C ASN A 237 35.66 4.23 -10.40
N SER A 238 36.63 3.61 -11.08
CA SER A 238 37.65 4.28 -11.89
C SER A 238 37.09 5.17 -13.01
N ASN A 239 35.84 4.98 -13.41
CA ASN A 239 35.16 5.74 -14.46
C ASN A 239 34.30 6.88 -13.88
N GLY A 240 34.33 7.12 -12.57
CA GLY A 240 33.50 8.13 -11.91
C GLY A 240 32.04 7.71 -11.70
N GLU A 241 31.71 6.43 -11.83
CA GLU A 241 30.34 5.94 -11.69
C GLU A 241 30.11 5.25 -10.35
N TYR A 242 29.00 5.58 -9.71
CA TYR A 242 28.42 4.78 -8.63
C TYR A 242 27.79 3.53 -9.23
N VAL A 243 28.41 2.38 -9.02
CA VAL A 243 27.92 1.10 -9.52
C VAL A 243 26.63 0.73 -8.79
N SER A 244 25.63 0.26 -9.55
CA SER A 244 24.32 -0.09 -9.00
C SER A 244 24.09 -1.59 -8.91
N ARG A 245 23.30 -2.01 -7.93
CA ARG A 245 22.75 -3.36 -7.79
C ARG A 245 21.24 -3.28 -7.65
N ALA A 246 20.50 -4.02 -8.46
CA ALA A 246 19.05 -4.11 -8.35
C ALA A 246 18.65 -4.78 -7.03
N ILE A 247 17.65 -4.21 -6.35
CA ILE A 247 16.98 -4.78 -5.18
C ILE A 247 15.84 -5.66 -5.70
N ARG A 248 15.87 -6.95 -5.40
CA ARG A 248 14.98 -7.98 -5.97
C ARG A 248 14.30 -8.79 -4.87
N GLN A 249 13.37 -9.65 -5.27
CA GLN A 249 12.80 -10.66 -4.37
C GLN A 249 13.88 -11.65 -3.92
N PRO A 250 13.84 -12.15 -2.66
CA PRO A 250 14.80 -13.16 -2.19
C PRO A 250 14.73 -14.48 -2.96
N ALA A 251 13.56 -14.82 -3.49
CA ALA A 251 13.32 -16.01 -4.31
C ALA A 251 12.40 -15.67 -5.47
N SER A 252 12.65 -16.26 -6.63
CA SER A 252 11.81 -16.08 -7.83
C SER A 252 10.45 -16.75 -7.68
N HIS A 253 10.38 -17.84 -6.92
CA HIS A 253 9.14 -18.57 -6.61
C HIS A 253 9.11 -18.92 -5.13
N PHE A 254 7.91 -19.02 -4.57
CA PHE A 254 7.72 -19.57 -3.24
C PHE A 254 6.57 -20.57 -3.25
N ILE A 255 6.91 -21.85 -3.05
CA ILE A 255 5.95 -22.95 -2.95
C ILE A 255 5.65 -23.20 -1.48
N PHE A 256 4.37 -23.32 -1.16
CA PHE A 256 3.91 -23.59 0.19
C PHE A 256 2.86 -24.69 0.18
N LEU A 257 2.98 -25.64 1.12
CA LEU A 257 2.04 -26.74 1.33
C LEU A 257 1.61 -26.72 2.79
N ALA A 258 0.30 -26.78 3.04
CA ALA A 258 -0.27 -26.83 4.37
C ALA A 258 -1.44 -27.81 4.44
N VAL A 259 -1.67 -28.36 5.62
CA VAL A 259 -2.82 -29.19 5.93
C VAL A 259 -3.59 -28.54 7.08
N PHE A 260 -4.87 -28.24 6.85
CA PHE A 260 -5.75 -27.67 7.85
C PHE A 260 -6.75 -28.73 8.32
N ILE A 261 -6.77 -28.97 9.63
CA ILE A 261 -7.69 -29.90 10.28
C ILE A 261 -8.59 -29.09 11.20
N THR A 262 -9.91 -29.14 10.98
CA THR A 262 -10.89 -28.43 11.81
C THR A 262 -11.55 -29.40 12.79
N PHE A 263 -11.34 -29.16 14.08
CA PHE A 263 -12.06 -29.84 15.15
C PHE A 263 -13.28 -29.00 15.55
N SER A 264 -14.48 -29.46 15.19
CA SER A 264 -15.72 -28.76 15.51
C SER A 264 -16.82 -29.76 15.84
N LYS A 265 -17.67 -29.40 16.81
CA LYS A 265 -18.93 -30.12 17.08
C LYS A 265 -19.83 -30.12 15.85
N ASN A 266 -19.76 -29.07 15.03
CA ASN A 266 -20.42 -29.00 13.73
C ASN A 266 -19.46 -29.42 12.60
N LYS A 267 -19.66 -30.64 12.08
CA LYS A 267 -18.81 -31.26 11.05
C LYS A 267 -18.94 -30.64 9.64
N SER A 268 -19.83 -29.66 9.43
CA SER A 268 -19.97 -28.96 8.15
C SER A 268 -19.15 -27.67 8.05
N VAL A 269 -18.59 -27.18 9.16
CA VAL A 269 -17.86 -25.89 9.21
C VAL A 269 -16.37 -26.11 8.98
N ASN A 270 -15.76 -25.29 8.11
CA ASN A 270 -14.32 -25.26 7.87
C ASN A 270 -13.83 -23.88 7.40
N GLN A 271 -12.53 -23.76 7.19
CA GLN A 271 -11.85 -22.51 6.83
C GLN A 271 -11.72 -22.28 5.32
N LEU A 272 -12.33 -23.11 4.46
CA LEU A 272 -12.21 -22.97 3.00
C LEU A 272 -12.55 -21.56 2.48
N PRO A 273 -13.59 -20.85 3.00
CA PRO A 273 -13.89 -19.49 2.53
C PRO A 273 -12.78 -18.46 2.76
N ASN A 274 -11.88 -18.72 3.72
CA ASN A 274 -10.77 -17.84 4.08
C ASN A 274 -9.47 -18.16 3.34
N LEU A 275 -9.40 -19.31 2.65
CA LEU A 275 -8.27 -19.77 1.85
C LEU A 275 -8.44 -19.32 0.39
#